data_AF-A0A6B3EYX2-F1
#
_entry.id   AF-A0A6B3EYX2-F1
#
_cell.length_a   1.000
_cell.length_b   1.000
_cell.length_c   1.000
_cell.angle_alpha   90.00
_cell.angle_beta   90.00
_cell.angle_gamma   90.00
#
_symmetry.space_group_name_H-M   'P 1'
#
loop_
_entity.id
_entity.type
_entity.pdbx_description
1 polymer ?
#
loop_
_entity_poly.entity_id
_entity_poly.type
_entity_poly.pdbx_seq_one_letter_code
_entity_poly.pdbx_strand_id
1 'polypeptide(L)'
;PGRNTSYARDHAGIDDYAEDTIQPVGAQLLWGDPDPLWAVGDWRPDELRVVRADAETRIAVLGTCAATDAQLRAALYSAKGGA
;
A
#
# COMPACT_ATOMS: atom_id res chain seq x y z
N PRO A 1 15.55 41.89 8.96
CA PRO A 1 14.36 42.78 8.98
C PRO A 1 13.36 42.34 7.90
N GLY A 2 12.24 41.68 8.16
CA GLY A 2 11.34 41.68 9.29
C GLY A 2 9.92 41.82 8.74
N ARG A 3 9.08 40.79 8.96
CA ARG A 3 7.59 40.78 8.91
C ARG A 3 6.98 40.89 7.50
N ASN A 4 5.90 40.21 7.09
CA ASN A 4 4.66 39.70 7.68
C ASN A 4 4.15 38.61 6.69
N THR A 5 3.31 37.61 6.97
CA THR A 5 2.09 37.58 7.78
C THR A 5 1.64 36.12 7.94
N SER A 6 1.16 35.80 9.13
CA SER A 6 0.27 34.68 9.47
C SER A 6 -1.17 34.97 8.97
N TYR A 7 -2.15 34.08 8.81
CA TYR A 7 -2.47 32.75 9.35
C TYR A 7 -3.31 31.94 8.32
N ALA A 8 -3.08 30.63 8.31
CA ALA A 8 -3.96 29.48 7.98
C ALA A 8 -5.24 29.65 7.11
N ARG A 9 -5.28 28.87 6.02
CA ARG A 9 -6.43 28.05 5.55
C ARG A 9 -5.84 26.86 4.76
N ASP A 10 -5.79 25.67 5.35
CA ASP A 10 -6.82 24.61 5.33
C ASP A 10 -6.48 23.54 4.26
N HIS A 11 -5.92 22.43 4.74
CA HIS A 11 -5.73 21.13 4.06
C HIS A 11 -5.01 21.10 2.70
N ALA A 12 -3.95 21.88 2.52
CA ALA A 12 -2.98 21.68 1.42
C ALA A 12 -1.65 21.16 2.01
N GLY A 13 -1.47 19.85 2.02
CA GLY A 13 -0.27 19.19 2.53
C GLY A 13 -0.16 17.74 2.04
N ILE A 14 -0.49 17.50 0.77
CA ILE A 14 -0.48 16.16 0.16
C ILE A 14 0.89 15.83 -0.45
N ASP A 15 1.84 16.76 -0.53
CA ASP A 15 2.98 16.62 -1.46
C ASP A 15 4.38 16.54 -0.81
N ASP A 16 4.51 16.42 0.51
CA ASP A 16 5.83 16.47 1.20
C ASP A 16 6.33 15.12 1.75
N TYR A 17 5.55 14.02 1.66
CA TYR A 17 6.00 12.67 2.05
C TYR A 17 6.47 11.80 0.87
N ALA A 18 6.48 12.34 -0.35
CA ALA A 18 6.94 11.63 -1.54
C ALA A 18 8.48 11.56 -1.67
N GLU A 19 9.23 11.95 -0.64
CA GLU A 19 10.69 11.94 -0.67
C GLU A 19 11.25 10.66 -0.03
N ASP A 20 11.60 9.75 -0.94
CA ASP A 20 12.40 8.54 -0.79
C ASP A 20 11.73 7.39 -0.02
N THR A 21 10.74 6.78 -0.68
CA THR A 21 10.28 5.43 -0.36
C THR A 21 11.49 4.50 -0.18
N ILE A 22 11.76 4.08 1.06
CA ILE A 22 12.93 3.26 1.39
C ILE A 22 12.76 1.84 0.85
N GLN A 23 13.50 1.49 -0.21
CA GLN A 23 13.57 0.13 -0.72
C GLN A 23 14.45 -0.74 0.21
N PRO A 24 13.92 -1.83 0.81
CA PRO A 24 14.75 -2.71 1.60
C PRO A 24 15.71 -3.53 0.73
N VAL A 25 16.94 -3.70 1.21
CA VAL A 25 17.98 -4.47 0.51
C VAL A 25 17.54 -5.94 0.38
N GLY A 26 17.66 -6.50 -0.83
CA GLY A 26 17.30 -7.89 -1.10
C GLY A 26 15.80 -8.17 -1.12
N ALA A 27 14.96 -7.15 -1.13
CA ALA A 27 13.51 -7.29 -1.16
C ALA A 27 12.95 -7.42 -2.58
N GLN A 28 11.84 -8.13 -2.72
CA GLN A 28 11.02 -8.18 -3.94
C GLN A 28 9.83 -7.22 -3.82
N LEU A 29 9.55 -6.43 -4.86
CA LEU A 29 8.40 -5.51 -4.89
C LEU A 29 7.11 -6.28 -5.19
N LEU A 30 6.12 -6.19 -4.31
CA LEU A 30 4.78 -6.76 -4.50
C LEU A 30 3.84 -5.75 -5.18
N TRP A 31 3.91 -4.49 -4.77
CA TRP A 31 3.29 -3.37 -5.47
C TRP A 31 3.96 -2.05 -5.13
N GLY A 32 3.89 -1.10 -6.06
CA GLY A 32 4.38 0.28 -5.90
C GLY A 32 3.28 1.26 -5.45
N ASP A 33 3.55 2.54 -5.72
CA ASP A 33 2.81 3.75 -5.32
C ASP A 33 1.27 3.65 -5.14
N PRO A 34 0.69 4.50 -4.27
CA PRO A 34 1.39 5.46 -3.39
C PRO A 34 2.06 4.80 -2.18
N ASP A 35 1.61 3.61 -1.79
CA ASP A 35 2.10 2.88 -0.61
C ASP A 35 2.73 1.53 -1.04
N PRO A 36 4.03 1.50 -1.33
CA PRO A 36 4.69 0.31 -1.83
C PRO A 36 4.79 -0.78 -0.76
N LEU A 37 4.65 -2.03 -1.20
CA LEU A 37 4.87 -3.21 -0.36
C LEU A 37 5.99 -4.06 -0.96
N TRP A 38 6.93 -4.46 -0.11
CA TRP A 38 7.98 -5.40 -0.45
C TRP A 38 7.90 -6.66 0.41
N ALA A 39 8.29 -7.81 -0.14
CA ALA A 39 8.62 -8.99 0.65
C ALA A 39 10.15 -9.11 0.82
N VAL A 40 10.59 -9.33 2.05
CA VAL A 40 12.01 -9.46 2.41
C VAL A 40 12.26 -10.87 2.91
N GLY A 41 13.37 -11.49 2.49
CA GLY A 41 13.72 -12.87 2.82
C GLY A 41 13.57 -13.81 1.64
N ASP A 42 13.54 -15.11 1.93
CA ASP A 42 13.57 -16.21 0.96
C ASP A 42 12.17 -16.70 0.52
N TRP A 43 11.14 -15.86 0.70
CA TRP A 43 9.77 -16.14 0.29
C TRP A 43 9.71 -16.62 -1.17
N ARG A 44 9.16 -17.81 -1.36
CA ARG A 44 9.01 -18.35 -2.71
C ARG A 44 7.82 -17.70 -3.41
N PRO A 45 7.84 -17.55 -4.75
CA PRO A 45 6.73 -16.98 -5.49
C PRO A 45 5.40 -17.72 -5.31
N ASP A 46 5.44 -19.02 -5.00
CA ASP A 46 4.26 -19.84 -4.71
C ASP A 46 3.73 -19.67 -3.27
N GLU A 47 4.53 -19.10 -2.37
CA GLU A 47 4.16 -18.78 -0.98
C GLU A 47 3.59 -17.36 -0.85
N LEU A 48 3.69 -16.54 -1.90
CA LEU A 48 3.20 -15.17 -1.94
C LEU A 48 2.15 -15.01 -3.03
N ARG A 49 0.93 -14.66 -2.65
CA ARG A 49 -0.13 -14.35 -3.59
C ARG A 49 -0.62 -12.92 -3.43
N VAL A 50 -0.46 -12.12 -4.48
CA VAL A 50 -0.96 -10.74 -4.53
C VAL A 50 -2.27 -10.70 -5.31
N VAL A 51 -3.32 -10.18 -4.70
CA VAL A 51 -4.62 -9.96 -5.33
C VAL A 51 -4.93 -8.47 -5.36
N ARG A 52 -5.26 -7.96 -6.53
CA ARG A 52 -5.74 -6.58 -6.74
C ARG A 52 -7.25 -6.60 -6.96
N ALA A 53 -7.97 -5.81 -6.19
CA ALA A 53 -9.40 -5.58 -6.37
C ALA A 53 -9.63 -4.34 -7.25
N ASP A 54 -8.95 -3.24 -6.97
CA ASP A 54 -8.93 -2.03 -7.80
C ASP A 54 -7.54 -1.34 -7.75
N ALA A 55 -7.45 -0.09 -8.21
CA ALA A 55 -6.20 0.66 -8.23
C ALA A 55 -5.60 0.87 -6.83
N GLU A 56 -6.43 1.02 -5.80
CA GLU A 56 -6.02 1.34 -4.42
C GLU A 56 -6.13 0.13 -3.49
N THR A 57 -7.04 -0.79 -3.80
CA THR A 57 -7.42 -1.91 -2.91
C THR A 57 -6.71 -3.19 -3.31
N ARG A 58 -5.74 -3.61 -2.50
CA ARG A 58 -4.82 -4.72 -2.79
C ARG A 58 -4.58 -5.54 -1.52
N ILE A 59 -4.25 -6.82 -1.67
CA ILE A 59 -3.85 -7.69 -0.55
C ILE A 59 -2.70 -8.61 -0.98
N ALA A 60 -1.74 -8.82 -0.08
CA ALA A 60 -0.76 -9.88 -0.17
C ALA A 60 -1.13 -10.98 0.84
N VAL A 61 -1.18 -12.22 0.37
CA VAL A 61 -1.41 -13.39 1.19
C VAL A 61 -0.12 -14.20 1.23
N LEU A 62 0.34 -14.49 2.45
CA LEU A 62 1.55 -15.26 2.70
C LEU A 62 1.17 -16.65 3.19
N GLY A 63 1.75 -17.69 2.60
CA GLY A 63 1.47 -19.10 2.92
C GLY A 63 0.18 -19.63 2.30
N THR A 64 -0.34 -20.74 2.84
CA THR A 64 -1.48 -21.46 2.27
C THR A 64 -2.81 -20.81 2.63
N CYS A 65 -3.51 -20.29 1.63
CA CYS A 65 -4.86 -19.77 1.77
C CYS A 65 -5.79 -20.41 0.74
N ALA A 66 -6.83 -21.11 1.21
CA ALA A 66 -7.79 -21.79 0.35
C ALA A 66 -8.76 -20.85 -0.39
N ALA A 67 -8.78 -19.57 -0.04
CA ALA A 67 -9.62 -18.60 -0.74
C ALA A 67 -9.15 -18.45 -2.19
N THR A 68 -10.09 -18.36 -3.11
CA THR A 68 -9.83 -17.94 -4.49
C THR A 68 -9.63 -16.44 -4.55
N ASP A 69 -9.00 -15.96 -5.62
CA ASP A 69 -8.83 -14.52 -5.85
C ASP A 69 -10.18 -13.78 -5.90
N ALA A 70 -11.22 -14.41 -6.43
CA ALA A 70 -12.56 -13.83 -6.46
C ALA A 70 -13.14 -13.64 -5.05
N GLN A 71 -12.96 -14.62 -4.16
CA GLN A 71 -13.37 -14.51 -2.76
C GLN A 71 -12.58 -13.43 -2.02
N LEU A 72 -11.27 -13.33 -2.28
CA LEU A 72 -10.43 -12.29 -1.68
C LEU A 72 -10.83 -10.89 -2.15
N ARG A 73 -11.11 -10.70 -3.45
CA ARG A 73 -11.63 -9.41 -3.95
C ARG A 73 -12.98 -9.05 -3.32
N ALA A 74 -13.91 -10.00 -3.25
CA ALA A 74 -15.22 -9.78 -2.64
C ALA A 74 -15.09 -9.37 -1.15
N ALA A 75 -14.21 -10.03 -0.39
CA ALA A 75 -13.94 -9.70 1.00
C ALA A 75 -13.33 -8.29 1.15
N LEU A 76 -12.40 -7.91 0.28
CA LEU A 76 -11.81 -6.57 0.27
C LEU A 76 -12.86 -5.47 0.05
N TYR A 77 -13.76 -5.66 -0.91
CA TYR A 77 -14.85 -4.69 -1.13
C TYR A 77 -15.80 -4.61 0.07
N SER A 78 -16.08 -5.73 0.73
CA SER A 78 -16.90 -5.75 1.95
C SER A 78 -16.21 -5.00 3.10
N ALA A 79 -14.89 -5.09 3.23
CA ALA A 79 -14.14 -4.45 4.30
C ALA A 79 -14.01 -2.93 4.11
N LYS A 80 -13.96 -2.45 2.86
CA LYS A 80 -13.83 -1.01 2.52
C LYS A 80 -15.01 -0.16 3.01
N GLY A 81 -16.20 -0.75 3.21
CA GLY A 81 -17.41 -0.04 3.64
C GLY A 81 -17.51 0.21 5.15
N GLY A 82 -16.47 -0.07 5.94
CA GLY A 82 -16.50 0.06 7.40
C GLY A 82 -15.38 0.92 7.96
N ALA A 83 -15.55 2.23 7.94
CA ALA A 83 -14.88 3.21 8.81
C ALA A 83 -15.61 4.55 8.75
#